data_AF-A0A2W2DU02-F1
#
_entry.id   AF-A0A2W2DU02-F1
#
_cell.length_a   1.000
_cell.length_b   1.000
_cell.length_c   1.000
_cell.angle_alpha   90.00
_cell.angle_beta   90.00
_cell.angle_gamma   90.00
#
_symmetry.space_group_name_H-M   'P 1'
#
loop_
_entity.id
_entity.type
_entity.pdbx_description
1 polymer ?
#
loop_
_entity_poly.entity_id
_entity_poly.type
_entity_poly.pdbx_seq_one_letter_code
_entity_poly.pdbx_strand_id
1 'polypeptide(L)' 'LLLDRAHLPVLDAVAHLGGLQAQEPQEPFVGLWSRLRAFDPAALSDLLLGRKVVRAHLMRRTVHLVTAADILA' A
#
# COMPACT_ATOMS: atom_id res chain seq x y z
N LEU A 1 -11.09 -7.47 -0.34
CA LEU A 1 -10.60 -6.08 -0.50
C LEU A 1 -11.60 -5.23 -1.30
N LEU A 2 -12.91 -5.48 -1.30
CA LEU A 2 -13.89 -4.65 -0.58
C LEU A 2 -15.25 -5.37 -0.40
N LEU A 3 -15.47 -6.51 -1.08
CA LEU A 3 -16.60 -7.40 -0.79
C LEU A 3 -16.51 -7.94 0.63
N ASP A 4 -15.29 -8.30 1.04
CA ASP A 4 -14.92 -8.62 2.43
C ASP A 4 -13.51 -8.10 2.74
N ARG A 5 -13.23 -7.92 4.03
CA ARG A 5 -11.87 -7.67 4.53
C ARG A 5 -11.02 -8.93 4.39
N ALA A 6 -9.91 -8.83 3.67
CA ALA A 6 -9.07 -9.97 3.30
C ALA A 6 -8.01 -10.32 4.35
N HIS A 7 -7.61 -11.58 4.38
CA HIS A 7 -6.43 -12.07 5.10
C HIS A 7 -5.22 -12.10 4.15
N LEU A 8 -4.66 -10.91 3.88
CA LEU A 8 -3.46 -10.77 3.07
C LEU A 8 -2.40 -9.97 3.84
N PRO A 9 -1.11 -10.30 3.67
CA PRO A 9 -0.02 -9.41 4.06
C PRO A 9 -0.15 -8.03 3.39
N VAL A 10 0.33 -6.98 4.06
CA VAL A 10 0.27 -5.61 3.56
C VAL A 10 0.96 -5.48 2.20
N LEU A 11 2.15 -6.07 2.05
CA LEU A 11 2.92 -6.03 0.80
C LEU A 11 2.13 -6.62 -0.37
N ASP A 12 1.54 -7.80 -0.18
CA ASP A 12 0.75 -8.50 -1.19
C ASP A 12 -0.52 -7.72 -1.55
N ALA A 13 -1.14 -7.06 -0.57
CA ALA A 13 -2.29 -6.20 -0.81
C ALA A 13 -1.93 -4.97 -1.66
N VAL A 14 -0.78 -4.34 -1.41
CA VAL A 14 -0.29 -3.21 -2.22
C VAL A 14 -0.02 -3.66 -3.66
N ALA A 15 0.66 -4.80 -3.85
CA ALA A 15 0.91 -5.37 -5.17
C ALA A 15 -0.39 -5.72 -5.90
N HIS A 16 -1.31 -6.40 -5.23
CA HIS A 16 -2.60 -6.80 -5.79
C HIS A 16 -3.44 -5.59 -6.25
N LEU A 17 -3.38 -4.48 -5.53
CA LEU A 17 -4.11 -3.25 -5.88
C LEU A 17 -3.43 -2.46 -7.02
N GLY A 18 -2.20 -2.82 -7.42
CA GLY A 18 -1.40 -2.03 -8.35
C GLY A 18 -1.00 -0.66 -7.77
N GLY A 19 -0.92 -0.56 -6.45
CA GLY A 19 -0.67 0.67 -5.72
C GLY A 19 -1.90 1.34 -5.12
N LEU A 20 -1.67 2.20 -4.12
CA LEU A 20 -2.70 3.04 -3.49
C LEU A 20 -2.32 4.51 -3.62
N GLN A 21 -3.29 5.41 -3.76
CA GLN A 21 -2.98 6.84 -3.67
C GLN A 21 -2.44 7.18 -2.28
N ALA A 22 -1.43 8.06 -2.27
CA ALA A 22 -0.64 8.45 -1.11
C ALA A 22 -0.23 9.92 -1.19
N GLN A 23 -1.13 10.78 -1.67
CA GLN A 23 -0.90 12.23 -1.74
C GLN A 23 -0.79 12.74 -0.30
N GLU A 24 -1.78 12.36 0.52
CA GLU A 24 -1.69 12.50 1.95
C GLU A 24 -1.06 11.25 2.58
N PRO A 25 -0.08 11.38 3.50
CA PRO A 25 0.62 10.23 4.09
C PRO A 25 -0.28 9.19 4.77
N GLN A 26 -1.45 9.61 5.26
CA GLN A 26 -2.39 8.76 5.99
C GLN A 26 -3.31 7.93 5.06
N GLU A 27 -3.51 8.35 3.81
CA GLU A 27 -4.44 7.71 2.86
C GLU A 27 -4.19 6.19 2.69
N PRO A 28 -2.94 5.72 2.53
CA PRO A 28 -2.69 4.29 2.37
C PRO A 28 -3.01 3.47 3.62
N PHE A 29 -2.82 4.05 4.82
CA PHE A 29 -3.14 3.38 6.08
C PHE A 29 -4.65 3.14 6.18
N VAL A 30 -5.46 4.16 5.89
CA VAL A 30 -6.93 4.03 5.88
C VAL A 30 -7.39 3.08 4.77
N GLY A 31 -6.76 3.18 3.60
CA GLY A 31 -7.01 2.30 2.46
C GLY A 31 -6.76 0.83 2.76
N LEU A 32 -5.69 0.51 3.50
CA LEU A 32 -5.34 -0.85 3.89
C LEU A 32 -6.18 -1.33 5.09
N TRP A 33 -6.43 -0.47 6.08
CA TRP A 33 -7.28 -0.76 7.25
C TRP A 33 -8.69 -1.22 6.84
N SER A 34 -9.29 -0.50 5.88
CA SER A 34 -10.62 -0.82 5.35
C SER A 34 -10.67 -2.12 4.55
N ARG A 35 -9.53 -2.59 4.04
CA ARG A 35 -9.45 -3.75 3.13
C ARG A 35 -8.92 -5.01 3.80
N LEU A 36 -8.08 -4.91 4.82
CA LEU A 36 -7.41 -6.04 5.47
C LEU A 36 -7.99 -6.31 6.85
N ARG A 37 -8.18 -7.59 7.21
CA ARG A 37 -8.85 -7.97 8.46
C ARG A 37 -7.99 -7.72 9.70
N ALA A 38 -6.69 -7.99 9.62
CA ALA A 38 -5.72 -7.79 10.70
C ALA A 38 -4.66 -6.76 10.30
N PHE A 39 -5.10 -5.59 9.84
CA PHE A 39 -4.16 -4.53 9.47
C PHE A 39 -3.46 -3.96 10.70
N ASP A 40 -2.14 -4.05 10.69
CA ASP A 40 -1.26 -3.38 11.64
C ASP A 40 -0.54 -2.20 10.92
N PRO A 41 -0.75 -0.95 11.35
CA PRO A 41 -0.03 0.20 10.82
C PRO A 41 1.50 0.08 10.93
N ALA A 42 2.02 -0.59 11.95
CA ALA A 42 3.46 -0.78 12.11
C ALA A 42 4.04 -1.61 10.96
N ALA A 43 3.33 -2.64 10.49
CA ALA A 43 3.75 -3.45 9.36
C ALA A 43 3.91 -2.62 8.07
N LEU A 44 3.04 -1.63 7.81
CA LEU A 44 3.21 -0.72 6.68
C LEU A 44 4.40 0.21 6.87
N SER A 45 4.57 0.76 8.08
CA SER A 45 5.70 1.61 8.44
C SER A 45 7.04 0.89 8.25
N ASP A 46 7.14 -0.37 8.69
CA ASP A 46 8.34 -1.19 8.54
C ASP A 46 8.66 -1.46 7.07
N LEU A 47 7.65 -1.70 6.23
CA LEU A 47 7.85 -1.87 4.78
C LEU A 47 8.34 -0.58 4.11
N LEU A 48 7.87 0.58 4.56
CA LEU A 48 8.36 1.89 4.09
C LEU A 48 9.81 2.13 4.53
N LEU A 49 10.13 1.90 5.80
CA LEU A 49 11.49 2.04 6.35
C LEU A 49 12.47 1.07 5.67
N GLY A 50 12.04 -0.17 5.41
CA GLY A 50 12.79 -1.19 4.69
C GLY A 50 12.78 -1.03 3.16
N ARG A 51 12.15 0.03 2.63
CA ARG A 51 12.00 0.31 1.19
C ARG A 51 11.44 -0.85 0.36
N LYS A 52 10.62 -1.71 0.98
CA LYS A 52 9.86 -2.76 0.27
C LYS A 52 8.61 -2.18 -0.38
N VAL A 53 8.13 -1.08 0.15
CA VAL A 53 7.09 -0.24 -0.42
C VAL A 53 7.63 1.18 -0.49
N VAL A 54 7.35 1.89 -1.58
CA VAL A 54 7.84 3.26 -1.83
C VAL A 54 6.70 4.17 -2.24
N ARG A 55 6.89 5.49 -2.05
CA ARG A 55 5.99 6.52 -2.55
C ARG A 55 6.62 7.20 -3.76
N ALA A 56 5.90 7.23 -4.88
CA ALA A 56 6.39 7.83 -6.12
C ALA A 56 5.24 8.43 -6.95
N HIS A 57 5.56 9.37 -7.84
CA HIS A 57 4.61 9.85 -8.84
C HIS A 57 4.40 8.77 -9.91
N LEU A 58 3.14 8.36 -10.08
CA LEU A 58 2.74 7.34 -11.06
C LEU A 58 1.47 7.77 -11.80
N MET A 59 0.41 6.99 -11.73
CA MET A 59 -0.81 7.17 -12.52
C MET A 59 -1.35 8.59 -12.35
N ARG A 60 -1.68 9.22 -13.49
CA ARG A 60 -2.29 10.56 -13.53
C ARG A 60 -1.49 11.64 -12.77
N ARG A 61 -0.15 11.48 -12.66
CA ARG A 61 0.76 12.41 -11.97
C ARG A 61 0.46 12.61 -10.48
N THR A 62 -0.04 11.57 -9.81
CA THR A 62 -0.28 11.61 -8.36
C THR A 62 0.68 10.68 -7.61
N VAL A 63 0.94 10.98 -6.34
CA VAL A 63 1.76 10.13 -5.48
C VAL A 63 1.01 8.84 -5.17
N HIS A 64 1.64 7.71 -5.44
CA HIS A 64 1.14 6.40 -5.08
C HIS A 64 2.14 5.66 -4.20
N LEU A 65 1.60 4.88 -3.26
CA LEU A 65 2.29 3.85 -2.51
C LEU A 65 2.28 2.56 -3.35
N VAL A 66 3.46 2.07 -3.75
CA VAL A 66 3.63 0.86 -4.57
C VAL A 66 4.72 -0.04 -4.00
N THR A 67 4.74 -1.32 -4.37
CA THR A 67 5.89 -2.16 -4.00
C THR A 67 7.14 -1.71 -4.76
N ALA A 68 8.31 -1.93 -4.16
CA ALA A 68 9.58 -1.66 -4.83
C ALA A 68 9.80 -2.56 -6.05
N ALA A 69 9.22 -3.77 -6.06
CA ALA A 69 9.31 -4.67 -7.20
C ALA A 69 8.51 -4.12 -8.40
N ASP A 70 7.29 -3.63 -8.17
CA ASP A 70 6.41 -3.15 -9.24
C ASP A 70 6.96 -1.89 -9.92
N ILE A 71 7.65 -1.01 -9.18
CA ILE A 71 8.19 0.23 -9.75
C ILE A 71 9.55 0.05 -10.46
N LEU A 72 10.23 -1.08 -10.23
CA LEU A 72 11.51 -1.40 -10.86
C LEU A 72 11.38 -2.35 -12.06
N ALA A 73 10.19 -2.91 -12.28
CA ALA A 73 9.86 -3.73 -13.45
C ALA A 73 9.76 -2.87 -14.72
#